data_AF-A0A3B8MDF2-F1
#
_entry.id   AF-A0A3B8MDF2-F1
#
_cell.length_a   1.000
_cell.length_b   1.000
_cell.length_c   1.000
_cell.angle_alpha   90.00
_cell.angle_beta   90.00
_cell.angle_gamma   90.00
#
_symmetry.space_group_name_H-M   'P 1'
#
loop_
_entity.id
_entity.type
_entity.pdbx_description
1 polymer ?
#
loop_
_entity_poly.entity_id
_entity_poly.type
_entity_poly.pdbx_seq_one_letter_code
_entity_poly.pdbx_strand_id
1 'polypeptide(L)'
;MPATRRGALASGISATTTRIAHLARDTLVIFMTDNGSTFGQVYYNAGMRGNKTTLWEGGHRVPCFFHWPGGGLTEPRDVDGLTEVQDLLPTLSEICGFDAPERCDGISLSPILQ
;
A
#
# COMPACT_ATOMS: atom_id res chain seq x y z
N MET A 1 -14.39 -45.98 -24.60
CA MET A 1 -13.63 -44.72 -24.71
C MET A 1 -14.02 -43.82 -23.55
N PRO A 2 -13.17 -43.56 -22.54
CA PRO A 2 -13.58 -42.80 -21.36
C PRO A 2 -13.45 -41.29 -21.60
N ALA A 3 -14.58 -40.59 -21.46
CA ALA A 3 -14.66 -39.13 -21.45
C ALA A 3 -14.50 -38.61 -20.01
N THR A 4 -13.27 -38.39 -19.53
CA THR A 4 -13.07 -37.86 -18.15
C THR A 4 -11.94 -36.84 -17.96
N ARG A 5 -11.21 -36.42 -19.01
CA ARG A 5 -10.07 -35.47 -18.83
C ARG A 5 -10.35 -33.99 -19.10
N ARG A 6 -11.52 -33.61 -19.61
CA ARG A 6 -11.82 -32.18 -19.91
C ARG A 6 -12.45 -31.38 -18.75
N GLY A 7 -13.05 -32.04 -17.76
CA GLY A 7 -13.74 -31.36 -16.64
C GLY A 7 -12.81 -30.78 -15.57
N ALA A 8 -11.66 -31.39 -15.32
CA ALA A 8 -10.76 -31.01 -14.22
C ALA A 8 -9.92 -29.74 -14.50
N LEU A 9 -9.67 -29.42 -15.77
CA LEU A 9 -8.88 -28.24 -16.16
C LEU A 9 -9.69 -26.94 -16.05
N ALA A 10 -10.98 -26.96 -16.40
CA ALA A 10 -11.86 -25.79 -16.31
C ALA A 10 -12.19 -25.41 -14.85
N SER A 11 -12.35 -26.40 -13.96
CA SER A 11 -12.59 -26.16 -12.53
C SER A 11 -11.35 -25.62 -11.81
N GLY A 12 -10.14 -26.07 -12.19
CA GLY A 12 -8.88 -25.58 -11.64
C GLY A 12 -8.57 -24.12 -12.01
N ILE A 13 -8.86 -23.71 -13.26
CA ILE A 13 -8.68 -22.31 -13.70
C ILE A 13 -9.67 -21.40 -12.98
N SER A 14 -10.95 -21.79 -12.91
CA SER A 14 -11.99 -21.01 -12.21
C SER A 14 -11.65 -20.80 -10.73
N ALA A 15 -11.26 -21.87 -10.02
CA ALA A 15 -10.86 -21.76 -8.61
C ALA A 15 -9.63 -20.88 -8.40
N THR A 16 -8.66 -20.92 -9.32
CA THR A 16 -7.46 -20.07 -9.26
C THR A 16 -7.79 -18.60 -9.49
N THR A 17 -8.64 -18.30 -10.48
CA THR A 17 -9.11 -16.94 -10.75
C THR A 17 -9.91 -16.39 -9.56
N THR A 18 -10.81 -17.17 -8.97
CA THR A 18 -11.56 -16.75 -7.76
C THR A 18 -10.62 -16.50 -6.59
N ARG A 19 -9.60 -17.33 -6.40
CA ARG A 19 -8.59 -17.13 -5.34
C ARG A 19 -7.79 -15.84 -5.55
N ILE A 20 -7.33 -15.58 -6.77
CA ILE A 20 -6.60 -14.34 -7.09
C ILE A 20 -7.50 -13.12 -6.88
N ALA A 21 -8.75 -13.18 -7.33
CA ALA A 21 -9.71 -12.10 -7.12
C ALA A 21 -10.00 -11.86 -5.63
N HIS A 22 -10.10 -12.92 -4.84
CA HIS A 22 -10.25 -12.81 -3.38
C HIS A 22 -9.03 -12.15 -2.74
N LEU A 23 -7.82 -12.62 -3.04
CA LEU A 23 -6.58 -12.03 -2.52
C LEU A 23 -6.44 -10.56 -2.89
N ALA A 24 -6.73 -10.20 -4.15
CA ALA A 24 -6.68 -8.81 -4.61
C ALA A 24 -7.63 -7.89 -3.84
N ARG A 25 -8.78 -8.41 -3.36
CA ARG A 25 -9.70 -7.66 -2.52
C ARG A 25 -9.24 -7.62 -1.07
N ASP A 26 -8.73 -8.74 -0.56
CA ASP A 26 -8.32 -8.92 0.85
C ASP A 26 -6.83 -8.68 1.09
N THR A 27 -6.22 -7.80 0.30
CA THR A 27 -4.82 -7.38 0.48
C THR A 27 -4.77 -5.85 0.46
N LEU A 28 -4.25 -5.26 1.53
CA LEU A 28 -3.82 -3.87 1.52
C LEU A 28 -2.47 -3.76 0.80
N VAL A 29 -2.43 -2.99 -0.27
CA VAL A 29 -1.20 -2.64 -0.99
C VAL A 29 -0.85 -1.20 -0.65
N ILE A 30 0.38 -1.00 -0.15
CA ILE A 30 0.98 0.31 0.07
C ILE A 30 2.14 0.48 -0.90
N PHE A 31 2.10 1.54 -1.72
CA PHE A 31 3.20 1.92 -2.58
C PHE A 31 3.84 3.20 -2.06
N MET A 32 5.14 3.17 -1.81
CA MET A 32 5.94 4.34 -1.43
C MET A 32 7.42 4.16 -1.75
N THR A 33 8.21 5.23 -1.64
CA THR A 33 9.68 5.15 -1.62
C THR A 33 10.23 5.40 -0.22
N ASP A 34 11.45 4.94 0.06
CA ASP A 34 12.12 5.13 1.36
C ASP A 34 12.56 6.59 1.59
N ASN A 35 12.85 7.31 0.51
CA ASN A 35 13.25 8.72 0.50
C ASN A 35 12.93 9.37 -0.86
N GLY A 36 13.18 10.67 -0.95
CA GLY A 36 13.18 11.41 -2.22
C GLY A 36 14.32 11.00 -3.16
N SER A 37 14.45 11.68 -4.30
CA SER A 37 15.39 11.29 -5.37
C SER A 37 16.83 11.14 -4.88
N THR A 38 17.47 10.01 -5.17
CA THR A 38 18.85 9.73 -4.75
C THR A 38 19.88 10.54 -5.55
N PHE A 39 21.12 10.56 -5.06
CA PHE A 39 22.26 11.08 -5.81
C PHE A 39 22.54 10.18 -7.04
N GLY A 40 22.79 10.80 -8.19
CA GLY A 40 23.03 10.10 -9.45
C GLY A 40 22.10 10.61 -10.54
N GLN A 41 21.29 9.71 -11.10
CA GLN A 41 20.30 10.06 -12.12
C GLN A 41 19.27 11.03 -11.54
N VAL A 42 19.07 12.16 -12.21
CA VAL A 42 18.07 13.16 -11.82
C VAL A 42 16.72 12.68 -12.31
N TYR A 43 15.91 12.18 -11.39
CA TYR A 43 14.50 11.87 -11.64
C TYR A 43 13.64 13.10 -11.36
N TYR A 44 12.48 13.17 -12.01
CA TYR A 44 11.49 14.19 -11.70
C TYR A 44 10.97 14.00 -10.27
N ASN A 45 11.22 14.97 -9.39
CA ASN A 45 10.85 14.95 -7.97
C ASN A 45 9.62 15.85 -7.68
N ALA A 46 8.70 15.96 -8.64
CA ALA A 46 7.55 16.87 -8.58
C ALA A 46 7.91 18.38 -8.48
N GLY A 47 9.13 18.77 -8.87
CA GLY A 47 9.59 20.16 -8.77
C GLY A 47 9.96 20.58 -7.34
N MET A 48 10.05 19.63 -6.41
CA MET A 48 10.39 19.89 -5.02
C MET A 48 11.87 20.26 -4.87
N ARG A 49 12.18 21.07 -3.85
CA ARG A 49 13.56 21.47 -3.57
C ARG A 49 14.32 20.31 -2.93
N GLY A 50 15.58 20.11 -3.33
CA GLY A 50 16.49 19.14 -2.71
C GLY A 50 16.28 17.68 -3.10
N ASN A 51 17.11 16.81 -2.55
CA ASN A 51 17.25 15.38 -2.86
C ASN A 51 17.54 14.58 -1.57
N LYS A 52 17.66 13.24 -1.67
CA LYS A 52 18.06 12.36 -0.56
C LYS A 52 19.21 12.97 0.23
N THR A 53 19.16 12.86 1.56
CA THR A 53 20.09 13.47 2.55
C THR A 53 19.95 14.97 2.79
N THR A 54 18.98 15.64 2.16
CA THR A 54 18.68 17.04 2.45
C THR A 54 17.38 17.19 3.25
N LEU A 55 17.26 18.28 4.01
CA LEU A 55 16.08 18.63 4.81
C LEU A 55 14.94 19.28 4.00
N TRP A 56 15.08 19.32 2.67
CA TRP A 56 14.09 19.92 1.79
C TRP A 56 13.10 18.84 1.32
N GLU A 57 11.89 19.26 0.94
CA GLU A 57 10.79 18.37 0.51
C GLU A 57 11.23 17.27 -0.46
N GLY A 58 12.06 17.59 -1.46
CA GLY A 58 12.53 16.61 -2.45
C GLY A 58 13.48 15.55 -1.90
N GLY A 59 13.89 15.64 -0.63
CA GLY A 59 14.68 14.63 0.07
C GLY A 59 13.88 13.62 0.88
N HIS A 60 12.68 13.97 1.36
CA HIS A 60 11.90 13.13 2.28
C HIS A 60 10.40 13.06 1.99
N ARG A 61 9.84 13.97 1.19
CA ARG A 61 8.46 13.86 0.71
C ARG A 61 8.41 12.90 -0.47
N VAL A 62 7.62 11.85 -0.31
CA VAL A 62 7.57 10.69 -1.21
C VAL A 62 6.12 10.42 -1.64
N PRO A 63 5.89 9.75 -2.79
CA PRO A 63 4.58 9.21 -3.09
C PRO A 63 4.18 8.19 -2.01
N CYS A 64 2.90 8.16 -1.65
CA CYS A 64 2.33 7.17 -0.75
C CYS A 64 0.89 6.87 -1.20
N PHE A 65 0.64 5.64 -1.66
CA PHE A 65 -0.67 5.22 -2.14
C PHE A 65 -1.15 3.98 -1.41
N PHE A 66 -2.42 3.98 -1.02
CA PHE A 66 -3.09 2.86 -0.38
C PHE A 66 -4.13 2.29 -1.34
N HIS A 67 -4.16 0.97 -1.48
CA HIS A 67 -5.18 0.27 -2.26
C HIS A 67 -5.68 -0.96 -1.48
N TRP A 68 -6.96 -0.96 -1.11
CA TRP A 68 -7.57 -2.07 -0.38
C TRP A 68 -9.09 -2.14 -0.59
N PRO A 69 -9.55 -2.78 -1.68
CA PRO A 69 -10.99 -2.85 -1.99
C PRO A 69 -11.83 -3.58 -0.93
N GLY A 70 -11.26 -4.59 -0.26
CA GLY A 70 -11.93 -5.33 0.83
C GLY A 70 -12.05 -4.55 2.13
N GLY A 71 -11.16 -3.58 2.37
CA GLY A 71 -11.20 -2.68 3.52
C GLY A 71 -11.88 -1.34 3.25
N GLY A 72 -12.61 -1.21 2.13
CA GLY A 72 -13.42 -0.03 1.84
C GLY A 72 -12.75 1.06 1.00
N LEU A 73 -11.47 0.90 0.61
CA LEU A 73 -10.78 1.85 -0.28
C LEU A 73 -11.17 1.60 -1.74
N THR A 74 -12.39 1.99 -2.13
CA THR A 74 -12.96 1.73 -3.47
C THR A 74 -12.96 2.95 -4.39
N GLU A 75 -12.99 4.16 -3.83
CA GLU A 75 -12.99 5.40 -4.62
C GLU A 75 -11.62 6.09 -4.58
N PRO A 76 -11.02 6.43 -5.73
CA PRO A 76 -9.78 7.18 -5.76
C PRO A 76 -9.98 8.58 -5.16
N ARG A 77 -9.14 8.94 -4.19
CA ARG A 77 -9.11 10.27 -3.60
C ARG A 77 -7.71 10.62 -3.12
N ASP A 78 -7.43 11.91 -3.07
CA ASP A 78 -6.30 12.44 -2.31
C ASP A 78 -6.71 12.54 -0.83
N VAL A 79 -5.76 12.30 0.05
CA VAL A 79 -5.91 12.48 1.50
C VAL A 79 -4.98 13.60 1.91
N ASP A 80 -5.55 14.73 2.32
CA ASP A 80 -4.80 15.88 2.80
C ASP A 80 -4.33 15.64 4.25
N GLY A 81 -3.17 16.18 4.59
CA GLY A 81 -2.58 16.08 5.93
C GLY A 81 -1.11 15.75 5.88
N LEU A 82 -0.39 16.08 6.95
CA LEU A 82 0.98 15.64 7.13
C LEU A 82 0.96 14.21 7.69
N THR A 83 1.68 13.31 7.04
CA THR A 83 1.89 11.93 7.48
C THR A 83 3.36 11.58 7.38
N GLU A 84 3.76 10.56 8.12
CA GLU A 84 5.12 10.03 8.12
C GLU A 84 5.15 8.50 8.06
N VAL A 85 6.31 7.93 7.75
CA VAL A 85 6.45 6.46 7.62
C VAL A 85 6.19 5.74 8.95
N GLN A 86 6.38 6.42 10.09
CA GLN A 86 6.13 5.90 11.42
C GLN A 86 4.65 5.61 11.66
N ASP A 87 3.75 6.36 11.00
CA ASP A 87 2.30 6.16 11.09
C ASP A 87 1.86 4.79 10.55
N LEU A 88 2.67 4.15 9.69
CA LEU A 88 2.33 2.84 9.13
C LEU A 88 2.23 1.75 10.20
N LEU A 89 3.11 1.77 11.21
CA LEU A 89 3.11 0.74 12.25
C LEU A 89 1.80 0.71 13.07
N PRO A 90 1.36 1.81 13.71
CA PRO A 90 0.11 1.80 14.46
C PRO A 90 -1.11 1.61 13.55
N THR A 91 -1.08 2.13 12.31
CA THR A 91 -2.14 1.91 11.32
C THR A 91 -2.31 0.42 10.99
N LEU A 92 -1.21 -0.27 10.66
CA LEU A 92 -1.24 -1.68 10.31
C LEU A 92 -1.57 -2.57 11.52
N SER A 93 -1.11 -2.21 12.72
CA SER A 93 -1.53 -2.87 13.96
C SER A 93 -3.04 -2.79 14.14
N GLU A 94 -3.63 -1.58 14.04
CA GLU A 94 -5.07 -1.38 14.20
C GLU A 94 -5.88 -2.15 13.14
N ILE A 95 -5.48 -2.07 11.86
CA ILE A 95 -6.12 -2.78 10.75
C ILE A 95 -6.12 -4.30 10.97
N CYS A 96 -5.03 -4.84 11.49
CA CYS A 96 -4.88 -6.27 11.77
C CYS A 96 -5.48 -6.70 13.12
N GLY A 97 -6.02 -5.78 13.92
CA GLY A 97 -6.57 -6.07 15.24
C GLY A 97 -5.52 -6.40 16.31
N PHE A 98 -4.30 -5.88 16.16
CA PHE A 98 -3.24 -5.97 17.15
C PHE A 98 -3.11 -4.66 17.93
N ASP A 99 -2.66 -4.75 19.18
CA ASP A 99 -2.24 -3.57 19.93
C ASP A 99 -1.01 -2.94 19.27
N ALA A 100 -1.02 -1.62 19.16
CA ALA A 100 0.18 -0.89 18.76
C ALA A 100 1.27 -1.03 19.85
N PRO A 101 2.56 -1.02 19.47
CA PRO A 101 3.63 -1.04 20.46
C PRO A 101 3.52 0.14 21.43
N GLU A 102 3.80 -0.10 22.71
CA GLU A 102 3.73 0.91 23.78
C GLU A 102 4.59 2.15 23.48
N ARG A 103 5.67 1.98 22.71
CA ARG A 103 6.50 3.05 22.19
C ARG A 103 6.37 3.12 20.68
N CYS A 104 5.59 4.07 20.20
CA CYS A 104 5.45 4.39 18.80
C CYS A 104 5.38 5.91 18.63
N ASP A 105 6.15 6.45 17.68
CA ASP A 105 6.15 7.89 17.40
C ASP A 105 4.99 8.31 16.49
N GLY A 106 4.51 7.37 15.65
CA GLY A 106 3.43 7.62 14.69
C GLY A 106 2.03 7.51 15.31
N ILE A 107 1.05 7.95 14.52
CA ILE A 107 -0.37 7.84 14.82
C ILE A 107 -1.08 6.98 13.78
N SER A 108 -2.18 6.33 14.17
CA SER A 108 -2.95 5.53 13.22
C SER A 108 -3.66 6.42 12.19
N LEU A 109 -3.49 6.09 10.91
CA LEU A 109 -4.15 6.72 9.78
C LEU A 109 -5.51 6.08 9.46
N SER A 110 -5.90 5.00 10.15
CA SER A 110 -7.20 4.33 9.94
C SER A 110 -8.39 5.31 9.91
N PRO A 111 -8.48 6.34 10.78
CA PRO A 111 -9.58 7.30 10.74
C PRO A 111 -9.69 8.14 9.46
N ILE A 112 -8.57 8.36 8.74
CA ILE A 112 -8.54 9.14 7.51
C ILE A 112 -8.57 8.27 6.24
N LEU A 113 -8.39 6.95 6.40
CA LEU A 113 -8.48 5.98 5.31
C LEU A 113 -9.92 5.54 5.04
N GLN A 114 -10.80 5.54 6.04
CA GLN A 114 -12.22 5.14 5.89
C GLN A 114 -13.09 6.17 5.14
#